data_AF-A0A7C7C390-F1
#
_entry.id   AF-A0A7C7C390-F1
#
_cell.length_a   1.000
_cell.length_b   1.000
_cell.length_c   1.000
_cell.angle_alpha   90.00
_cell.angle_beta   90.00
_cell.angle_gamma   90.00
#
_symmetry.space_group_name_H-M   'P 1'
#
loop_
_entity.id
_entity.type
_entity.pdbx_description
1 polymer ?
#
loop_
_entity_poly.entity_id
_entity_poly.type
_entity_poly.pdbx_seq_one_letter_code
_entity_poly.pdbx_strand_id
1 'polypeptide(L)'
;MKLPARMVKAAIAFSAVNDVRHYLCGIHVTSKFIEATNGHVAIQMSHGVKRAKKGIYAIKGKIPVKAISIEFVVTKRLCIARLLDGFDNEIGVRQLEVIDKKFPELQNKVIKEIMEKPICNESIPRLNACYIGIIDKAFDHPFVGCDMEFRGENTAVIVKLAGYPNELFGYPTIIIMPVNKGDKDK
;
A
#
# COMPACT_ATOMS: atom_id res chain seq x y z
N MET A 1 -10.88 15.08 1.17
CA MET A 1 -9.50 15.08 0.61
C MET A 1 -9.52 14.29 -0.69
N LYS A 2 -8.67 14.64 -1.67
CA LYS A 2 -8.66 13.97 -2.99
C LYS A 2 -7.34 13.24 -3.18
N LEU A 3 -7.39 11.96 -3.56
CA LEU A 3 -6.22 11.11 -3.78
C LEU A 3 -6.26 10.51 -5.19
N PRO A 4 -5.10 10.23 -5.83
CA PRO A 4 -5.08 9.51 -7.10
C PRO A 4 -5.65 8.10 -6.95
N ALA A 5 -6.61 7.73 -7.79
CA ALA A 5 -7.29 6.43 -7.70
C ALA A 5 -6.31 5.27 -7.91
N ARG A 6 -5.31 5.44 -8.78
CA ARG A 6 -4.25 4.45 -9.01
C ARG A 6 -3.47 4.10 -7.74
N MET A 7 -3.11 5.10 -6.93
CA MET A 7 -2.38 4.88 -5.68
C MET A 7 -3.26 4.19 -4.64
N VAL A 8 -4.54 4.57 -4.57
CA VAL A 8 -5.51 3.92 -3.68
C VAL A 8 -5.71 2.45 -4.07
N LYS A 9 -5.88 2.15 -5.37
CA LYS A 9 -5.99 0.78 -5.88
C LYS A 9 -4.73 -0.04 -5.55
N ALA A 10 -3.54 0.52 -5.81
CA ALA A 10 -2.28 -0.12 -5.49
C ALA A 10 -2.16 -0.42 -3.99
N ALA A 11 -2.45 0.55 -3.12
CA ALA A 11 -2.41 0.35 -1.67
C ALA A 11 -3.39 -0.73 -1.19
N ILE A 12 -4.62 -0.75 -1.71
CA ILE A 12 -5.62 -1.78 -1.36
C ILE A 12 -5.11 -3.20 -1.65
N ALA A 13 -4.30 -3.40 -2.68
CA ALA A 13 -3.73 -4.71 -2.99
C ALA A 13 -2.79 -5.24 -1.89
N PHE A 14 -2.22 -4.35 -1.07
CA PHE A 14 -1.37 -4.68 0.08
C PHE A 14 -2.14 -4.73 1.40
N SER A 15 -3.39 -4.30 1.45
CA SER A 15 -4.22 -4.33 2.67
C SER A 15 -4.68 -5.76 3.01
N ALA A 16 -4.90 -6.03 4.29
CA ALA A 16 -5.57 -7.27 4.70
C ALA A 16 -7.05 -7.28 4.27
N VAL A 17 -7.63 -8.47 4.13
CA VAL A 17 -9.05 -8.66 3.80
C VAL A 17 -9.67 -9.58 4.85
N ASN A 18 -10.74 -9.13 5.50
CA ASN A 18 -11.46 -9.89 6.55
C ASN A 18 -10.55 -10.39 7.68
N ASP A 19 -9.53 -9.61 8.04
CA ASP A 19 -8.58 -9.94 9.11
C ASP A 19 -9.08 -9.43 10.47
N VAL A 20 -8.86 -10.21 11.53
CA VAL A 20 -9.17 -9.83 12.92
C VAL A 20 -8.46 -8.56 13.35
N ARG A 21 -7.30 -8.27 12.75
CA ARG A 21 -6.57 -7.01 12.85
C ARG A 21 -7.23 -6.01 11.89
N HIS A 22 -8.44 -5.57 12.24
CA HIS A 22 -9.23 -4.66 11.39
C HIS A 22 -8.47 -3.39 10.98
N TYR A 23 -7.49 -2.94 11.78
CA TYR A 23 -6.60 -1.81 11.44
C TYR A 23 -5.71 -2.05 10.21
N LEU A 24 -5.61 -3.27 9.70
CA LEU A 24 -4.94 -3.63 8.45
C LEU A 24 -5.90 -3.71 7.24
N CYS A 25 -7.22 -3.67 7.49
CA CYS A 25 -8.26 -3.85 6.47
C CYS A 25 -8.61 -2.55 5.73
N GLY A 26 -7.60 -1.80 5.32
CA GLY A 26 -7.77 -0.51 4.62
C GLY A 26 -6.43 0.13 4.29
N ILE A 27 -6.49 1.37 3.80
CA ILE A 27 -5.31 2.20 3.55
C ILE A 27 -5.12 3.17 4.72
N HIS A 28 -3.88 3.36 5.14
CA HIS A 28 -3.48 4.38 6.10
C HIS A 28 -3.00 5.63 5.35
N VAL A 29 -3.66 6.75 5.60
CA VAL A 29 -3.25 8.04 5.04
C VAL A 29 -2.58 8.83 6.15
N THR A 30 -1.32 9.21 5.93
CA THR A 30 -0.56 10.11 6.80
C THR A 30 -0.58 11.53 6.22
N SER A 31 0.26 12.43 6.74
CA SER A 31 0.43 13.75 6.12
C SER A 31 1.19 13.70 4.79
N LYS A 32 1.95 12.64 4.52
CA LYS A 32 2.83 12.53 3.35
C LYS A 32 2.56 11.29 2.50
N PHE A 33 2.12 10.20 3.14
CA PHE A 33 2.10 8.87 2.55
C PHE A 33 0.72 8.21 2.57
N ILE A 34 0.43 7.45 1.52
CA ILE A 34 -0.55 6.36 1.56
C ILE A 34 0.24 5.09 1.86
N GLU A 35 -0.22 4.36 2.86
CA GLU A 35 0.38 3.15 3.39
C GLU A 35 -0.65 2.03 3.44
N ALA A 36 -0.22 0.80 3.24
CA ALA A 36 -1.05 -0.38 3.45
C ALA A 36 -0.19 -1.59 3.77
N THR A 37 -0.74 -2.52 4.53
CA THR A 37 -0.07 -3.79 4.85
C THR A 37 -1.07 -4.85 5.27
N ASN A 38 -0.74 -6.10 4.98
CA ASN A 38 -1.45 -7.29 5.47
C ASN A 38 -0.65 -8.01 6.58
N GLY A 39 0.42 -7.38 7.05
CA GLY A 39 1.35 -7.94 8.04
C GLY A 39 2.54 -8.71 7.44
N HIS A 40 2.48 -9.09 6.15
CA HIS A 40 3.56 -9.80 5.45
C HIS A 40 4.15 -9.00 4.30
N VAL A 41 3.34 -8.18 3.65
CA VAL A 41 3.80 -7.18 2.68
C VAL A 41 3.30 -5.81 3.10
N ALA A 42 4.06 -4.78 2.76
CA ALA A 42 3.65 -3.41 2.95
C ALA A 42 4.04 -2.55 1.75
N ILE A 43 3.30 -1.47 1.55
CA ILE A 43 3.62 -0.43 0.57
C ILE A 43 3.50 0.94 1.23
N GLN A 44 4.41 1.84 0.86
CA GLN A 44 4.34 3.26 1.19
C GLN A 44 4.54 4.08 -0.09
N MET A 45 3.69 5.08 -0.30
CA MET A 45 3.68 5.93 -1.49
C MET A 45 3.44 7.39 -1.13
N SER A 46 4.24 8.32 -1.64
CA SER A 46 4.07 9.76 -1.39
C SER A 46 2.90 10.35 -2.18
N HIS A 47 1.89 10.92 -1.51
CA HIS A 47 0.67 11.39 -2.20
C HIS A 47 0.64 12.89 -2.52
N GLY A 48 1.58 13.70 -2.01
CA GLY A 48 1.67 15.14 -2.34
C GLY A 48 0.51 16.03 -1.87
N VAL A 49 -0.41 15.53 -1.04
CA VAL A 49 -1.61 16.25 -0.59
C VAL A 49 -1.28 17.04 0.68
N LYS A 50 -1.23 18.38 0.58
CA LYS A 50 -0.79 19.28 1.66
C LYS A 50 -1.58 19.17 2.97
N ARG A 51 -2.88 18.91 2.89
CA ARG A 51 -3.80 18.86 4.07
C ARG A 51 -4.59 17.55 4.07
N ALA A 52 -3.88 16.43 3.93
CA ALA A 52 -4.50 15.12 4.01
C ALA A 52 -5.13 14.90 5.40
N LYS A 53 -6.36 14.39 5.43
CA LYS A 53 -6.99 13.95 6.66
C LYS A 53 -6.39 12.60 7.03
N LYS A 54 -5.70 12.54 8.17
CA LYS A 54 -5.00 11.34 8.61
C LYS A 54 -6.00 10.30 9.11
N GLY A 55 -5.69 9.03 8.90
CA GLY A 55 -6.50 7.92 9.41
C GLY A 55 -6.40 6.67 8.57
N ILE A 56 -7.07 5.63 9.03
CA ILE A 56 -7.23 4.38 8.29
C ILE A 56 -8.60 4.38 7.62
N TYR A 57 -8.63 4.09 6.34
CA TYR A 57 -9.81 4.18 5.49
C TYR A 57 -10.03 2.88 4.74
N ALA A 58 -11.18 2.24 4.95
CA ALA A 58 -11.60 1.07 4.17
C ALA A 58 -12.66 1.49 3.13
N ILE A 59 -12.37 1.23 1.86
CA ILE A 59 -13.30 1.47 0.75
C ILE A 59 -13.99 0.16 0.44
N LYS A 60 -15.32 0.11 0.57
CA LYS A 60 -16.07 -1.12 0.26
C LYS A 60 -16.36 -1.19 -1.23
N GLY A 61 -16.03 -2.34 -1.83
CA GLY A 61 -16.30 -2.63 -3.25
C GLY A 61 -15.19 -2.18 -4.21
N LYS A 62 -15.35 -2.55 -5.48
CA LYS A 62 -14.33 -2.32 -6.52
C LYS A 62 -14.29 -0.86 -6.98
N ILE A 63 -13.08 -0.31 -7.13
CA ILE A 63 -12.82 0.97 -7.80
C ILE A 63 -12.74 0.70 -9.32
N PRO A 64 -13.58 1.35 -10.16
CA PRO A 64 -13.57 1.13 -11.59
C PRO A 64 -12.29 1.68 -12.24
N VAL A 65 -11.87 1.07 -13.34
CA VAL A 65 -10.64 1.46 -14.08
C VAL A 65 -10.68 2.93 -14.52
N LYS A 66 -11.85 3.41 -14.94
CA LYS A 66 -12.09 4.80 -15.36
C LYS A 66 -11.97 5.85 -14.25
N ALA A 67 -11.89 5.45 -12.98
CA ALA A 67 -11.64 6.40 -11.89
C ALA A 67 -10.19 6.88 -11.94
N ILE A 68 -10.00 8.20 -12.09
CA ILE A 68 -8.70 8.86 -12.08
C ILE A 68 -8.36 9.33 -10.67
N SER A 69 -9.35 9.83 -9.93
CA SER A 69 -9.18 10.27 -8.55
C SER A 69 -10.34 9.85 -7.66
N ILE A 70 -10.10 9.88 -6.35
CA ILE A 70 -11.09 9.53 -5.33
C ILE A 70 -11.14 10.65 -4.32
N GLU A 71 -12.31 11.24 -4.14
CA GLU A 71 -12.56 12.22 -3.09
C GLU A 71 -13.17 11.54 -1.87
N PHE A 72 -12.45 11.62 -0.74
CA PHE A 72 -12.94 11.16 0.56
C PHE A 72 -13.74 12.28 1.21
N VAL A 73 -15.03 12.05 1.37
CA VAL A 73 -15.97 12.94 2.04
C VAL A 73 -16.29 12.33 3.39
N VAL A 74 -15.68 12.88 4.45
CA VAL A 74 -15.82 12.39 5.83
C VAL A 74 -16.33 13.51 6.72
N THR A 75 -17.62 13.47 7.01
CA THR A 75 -18.35 14.39 7.89
C THR A 75 -19.01 13.60 9.03
N LYS A 76 -19.65 14.30 9.98
CA LYS A 76 -20.43 13.64 11.05
C LYS A 76 -21.61 12.80 10.53
N ARG A 77 -22.11 13.08 9.32
CA ARG A 77 -23.33 12.47 8.75
C ARG A 77 -23.07 11.58 7.54
N LEU A 78 -21.88 11.66 6.95
CA LEU A 78 -21.59 11.04 5.67
C LEU A 78 -20.12 10.62 5.62
N CYS A 79 -19.90 9.36 5.27
CA CYS A 79 -18.57 8.80 5.02
C CYS A 79 -18.59 8.02 3.71
N ILE A 80 -18.15 8.68 2.64
CA ILE A 80 -18.14 8.10 1.29
C ILE A 80 -16.85 8.43 0.55
N ALA A 81 -16.56 7.61 -0.45
CA ALA A 81 -15.54 7.85 -1.46
C ALA A 81 -16.24 8.13 -2.80
N ARG A 82 -16.17 9.37 -3.28
CA ARG A 82 -16.62 9.72 -4.63
C ARG A 82 -15.53 9.37 -5.63
N LEU A 83 -15.91 8.66 -6.67
CA LEU A 83 -15.03 8.23 -7.74
C LEU A 83 -15.17 9.24 -8.87
N LEU A 84 -14.06 9.83 -9.29
CA LEU A 84 -14.04 10.91 -10.27
C LEU A 84 -13.23 10.49 -11.50
N ASP A 85 -13.69 10.89 -12.69
CA ASP A 85 -12.95 10.70 -13.94
C ASP A 85 -11.86 11.79 -14.14
N GLY A 86 -11.29 11.88 -15.35
CA GLY A 86 -10.25 12.85 -15.69
C GLY A 86 -10.76 14.29 -15.87
N PHE A 87 -12.07 14.49 -15.91
CA PHE A 87 -12.75 15.79 -16.02
C PHE A 87 -13.44 16.20 -14.71
N ASP A 88 -13.14 15.49 -13.61
CA ASP A 88 -13.75 15.67 -12.29
C ASP A 88 -15.26 15.39 -12.23
N ASN A 89 -15.82 14.66 -13.20
CA ASN A 89 -17.19 14.18 -13.11
C ASN A 89 -17.29 12.99 -12.16
N GLU A 90 -18.34 12.97 -11.34
CA GLU A 90 -18.64 11.81 -10.49
C GLU A 90 -19.14 10.64 -11.34
N ILE A 91 -18.40 9.53 -11.28
CA ILE A 91 -18.72 8.29 -12.01
C ILE A 91 -19.17 7.16 -11.08
N GLY A 92 -19.29 7.46 -9.79
CA GLY A 92 -19.85 6.56 -8.79
C GLY A 92 -19.44 6.91 -7.36
N VAL A 93 -20.09 6.24 -6.42
CA VAL A 93 -19.83 6.39 -4.98
C VAL A 93 -19.54 5.03 -4.36
N ARG A 94 -18.66 5.00 -3.36
CA ARG A 94 -18.41 3.84 -2.50
C ARG A 94 -18.60 4.21 -1.05
N GLN A 95 -19.06 3.24 -0.25
CA GLN A 95 -19.06 3.37 1.19
C GLN A 95 -17.61 3.44 1.67
N LEU A 96 -17.33 4.41 2.53
CA LEU A 96 -16.05 4.60 3.17
C LEU A 96 -16.22 4.36 4.67
N GLU A 97 -15.35 3.56 5.25
CA GLU A 97 -15.29 3.32 6.69
C GLU A 97 -14.02 3.97 7.24
N VAL A 98 -14.14 4.72 8.34
CA VAL A 98 -13.00 5.27 9.08
C VAL A 98 -12.72 4.36 10.26
N ILE A 99 -11.53 3.77 10.30
CA ILE A 99 -11.15 2.83 11.35
C ILE A 99 -10.36 3.60 12.41
N ASP A 100 -10.95 3.71 13.60
CA ASP A 100 -10.36 4.41 14.75
C ASP A 100 -9.42 3.47 15.54
N LYS A 101 -8.28 3.14 14.93
CA LYS A 101 -7.22 2.31 15.50
C LYS A 101 -5.86 2.82 15.08
N LYS A 102 -4.81 2.37 15.78
CA LYS A 102 -3.42 2.71 15.45
C LYS A 102 -2.91 1.80 14.34
N PHE A 103 -2.45 2.39 13.25
CA PHE A 103 -1.74 1.67 12.18
C PHE A 103 -0.27 1.42 12.57
N PRO A 104 0.37 0.32 12.12
CA PRO A 104 1.81 0.10 12.31
C PRO A 104 2.67 1.25 11.74
N GLU A 105 3.74 1.62 12.44
CA GLU A 105 4.61 2.73 12.01
C GLU A 105 5.62 2.27 10.96
N LEU A 106 5.26 2.37 9.67
CA LEU A 106 6.14 1.89 8.58
C LEU A 106 7.43 2.70 8.45
N GLN A 107 7.34 4.03 8.33
CA GLN A 107 8.51 4.87 8.07
C GLN A 107 9.58 4.82 9.17
N ASN A 108 9.15 5.15 10.40
CA ASN A 108 10.09 5.45 11.49
C ASN A 108 10.54 4.20 12.25
N LYS A 109 9.86 3.06 12.05
CA LYS A 109 10.17 1.80 12.71
C LYS A 109 10.57 0.75 11.68
N VAL A 110 9.61 0.24 10.90
CA VAL A 110 9.85 -0.90 10.00
C VAL A 110 10.93 -0.61 8.95
N ILE A 111 10.74 0.43 8.14
CA ILE A 111 11.68 0.80 7.06
C ILE A 111 13.03 1.19 7.66
N LYS A 112 13.03 2.00 8.72
CA LYS A 112 14.26 2.43 9.39
C LYS A 112 15.09 1.25 9.92
N GLU A 113 14.47 0.32 10.66
CA GLU A 113 15.12 -0.88 11.21
C GLU A 113 15.72 -1.76 10.10
N ILE A 114 15.05 -1.86 8.95
CA ILE A 114 15.58 -2.59 7.79
C ILE A 114 16.80 -1.86 7.22
N MET A 115 16.68 -0.55 6.98
CA MET A 115 17.71 0.28 6.36
C MET A 115 18.98 0.43 7.19
N GLU A 116 18.89 0.29 8.52
CA GLU A 116 20.04 0.30 9.43
C GLU A 116 20.93 -0.96 9.31
N LYS A 117 20.40 -2.06 8.77
CA LYS A 117 21.19 -3.27 8.52
C LYS A 117 22.01 -3.13 7.24
N PRO A 118 23.24 -3.66 7.16
CA PRO A 118 24.03 -3.62 5.94
C PRO A 118 23.35 -4.42 4.81
N ILE A 119 23.58 -3.98 3.56
CA ILE A 119 23.21 -4.77 2.38
C ILE A 119 24.00 -6.09 2.43
N CYS A 120 23.32 -7.20 2.15
CA CYS A 120 23.89 -8.54 2.18
C CYS A 120 23.41 -9.33 0.96
N ASN A 121 24.32 -9.58 0.02
CA ASN A 121 24.03 -10.33 -1.21
C ASN A 121 24.33 -11.83 -1.09
N GLU A 122 25.00 -12.25 -0.01
CA GLU A 122 25.41 -13.64 0.23
C GLU A 122 24.29 -14.45 0.93
N SER A 123 23.37 -13.77 1.61
CA SER A 123 22.34 -14.36 2.45
C SER A 123 20.97 -13.84 2.02
N ILE A 124 20.41 -14.49 0.99
CA ILE A 124 19.14 -14.09 0.38
C ILE A 124 17.98 -14.74 1.15
N PRO A 125 17.01 -13.95 1.67
CA PRO A 125 15.84 -14.47 2.35
C PRO A 125 14.96 -15.29 1.42
N ARG A 126 14.31 -16.32 1.96
CA ARG A 126 13.22 -17.01 1.26
C ARG A 126 11.98 -16.12 1.28
N LEU A 127 11.38 -15.89 0.12
CA LEU A 127 10.16 -15.09 -0.04
C LEU A 127 8.99 -15.98 -0.47
N ASN A 128 7.78 -15.65 -0.01
CA ASN A 128 6.57 -16.26 -0.53
C ASN A 128 6.27 -15.70 -1.93
N ALA A 129 6.14 -16.57 -2.93
CA ALA A 129 5.86 -16.15 -4.31
C ALA A 129 4.53 -15.37 -4.44
N CYS A 130 3.52 -15.70 -3.63
CA CYS A 130 2.24 -14.98 -3.62
C CYS A 130 2.42 -13.52 -3.18
N TYR A 131 3.37 -13.22 -2.30
CA TYR A 131 3.67 -11.86 -1.85
C TYR A 131 4.34 -11.04 -2.95
N ILE A 132 5.22 -11.66 -3.74
CA ILE A 132 5.83 -11.02 -4.92
C ILE A 132 4.75 -10.74 -5.96
N GLY A 133 3.83 -11.69 -6.19
CA GLY A 133 2.72 -11.53 -7.13
C GLY A 133 1.72 -10.42 -6.78
N ILE A 134 1.74 -9.87 -5.56
CA ILE A 134 0.95 -8.68 -5.21
C ILE A 134 1.47 -7.45 -5.94
N ILE A 135 2.79 -7.35 -6.17
CA ILE A 135 3.41 -6.22 -6.86
C ILE A 135 2.85 -6.10 -8.27
N ASP A 136 2.90 -7.18 -9.05
CA ASP A 136 2.37 -7.24 -10.41
C ASP A 136 0.88 -6.80 -10.48
N LYS A 137 0.07 -7.25 -9.52
CA LYS A 137 -1.36 -6.91 -9.45
C LYS A 137 -1.63 -5.46 -9.03
N ALA A 138 -0.73 -4.85 -8.28
CA ALA A 138 -0.95 -3.52 -7.69
C ALA A 138 -0.72 -2.40 -8.71
N PHE A 139 0.15 -2.62 -9.69
CA PHE A 139 0.53 -1.61 -10.68
C PHE A 139 -0.06 -1.98 -12.04
N ASP A 140 -0.99 -1.14 -12.50
CA ASP A 140 -1.76 -1.28 -13.75
C ASP A 140 -0.84 -1.02 -14.96
N HIS A 141 0.12 -1.91 -15.21
CA HIS A 141 1.14 -1.79 -16.25
C HIS A 141 1.57 -3.16 -16.79
N PRO A 142 1.82 -3.30 -18.10
CA PRO A 142 2.19 -4.57 -18.72
C PRO A 142 3.55 -5.14 -18.27
N PHE A 143 4.44 -4.30 -17.74
CA PHE A 143 5.76 -4.73 -17.27
C PHE A 143 6.18 -3.96 -16.02
N VAL A 144 6.21 -4.63 -14.87
CA VAL A 144 6.63 -4.02 -13.59
C VAL A 144 7.97 -4.62 -13.19
N GLY A 145 9.05 -3.92 -13.57
CA GLY A 145 10.40 -4.26 -13.10
C GLY A 145 10.59 -3.91 -11.62
N CYS A 146 11.45 -4.64 -10.93
CA CYS A 146 11.72 -4.43 -9.51
C CYS A 146 13.20 -4.64 -9.19
N ASP A 147 13.77 -3.70 -8.44
CA ASP A 147 15.05 -3.89 -7.75
C ASP A 147 14.79 -4.33 -6.32
N MET A 148 15.50 -5.36 -5.87
CA MET A 148 15.37 -5.92 -4.52
C MET A 148 16.65 -5.68 -3.72
N GLU A 149 16.50 -5.07 -2.55
CA GLU A 149 17.59 -4.87 -1.60
C GLU A 149 17.51 -5.90 -0.47
N PHE A 150 18.51 -6.80 -0.43
CA PHE A 150 18.62 -7.84 0.58
C PHE A 150 19.52 -7.40 1.74
N ARG A 151 19.11 -7.72 2.96
CA ARG A 151 19.80 -7.33 4.20
C ARG A 151 19.88 -8.50 5.21
N GLY A 152 20.01 -9.71 4.68
CA GLY A 152 20.16 -10.99 5.41
C GLY A 152 18.93 -11.91 5.36
N GLU A 153 19.15 -13.20 5.64
CA GLU A 153 18.14 -14.28 5.49
C GLU A 153 16.83 -14.08 6.28
N ASN A 154 16.90 -13.43 7.44
CA ASN A 154 15.75 -13.20 8.33
C ASN A 154 15.32 -11.72 8.36
N THR A 155 15.76 -10.92 7.39
CA THR A 155 15.38 -9.52 7.28
C THR A 155 14.37 -9.34 6.16
N ALA A 156 13.42 -8.42 6.35
CA ALA A 156 12.51 -8.00 5.30
C ALA A 156 13.28 -7.42 4.10
N VAL A 157 12.75 -7.66 2.91
CA VAL A 157 13.30 -7.17 1.64
C VAL A 157 12.63 -5.86 1.29
N ILE A 158 13.43 -4.86 0.92
CA ILE A 158 12.94 -3.63 0.33
C ILE A 158 12.91 -3.82 -1.18
N VAL A 159 11.75 -3.57 -1.77
CA VAL A 159 11.55 -3.61 -3.22
C VAL A 159 11.26 -2.21 -3.71
N LYS A 160 12.01 -1.79 -4.72
CA LYS A 160 11.81 -0.55 -5.46
C LYS A 160 11.39 -0.89 -6.88
N LEU A 161 10.43 -0.14 -7.41
CA LEU A 161 10.01 -0.31 -8.79
C LEU A 161 11.09 0.22 -9.74
N ALA A 162 11.35 -0.53 -10.81
CA ALA A 162 12.33 -0.21 -11.86
C ALA A 162 11.66 -0.28 -13.24
N GLY A 163 12.04 0.60 -14.16
CA GLY A 163 11.48 0.62 -15.52
C GLY A 163 10.00 1.01 -15.61
N TYR A 164 9.47 1.67 -14.58
CA TYR A 164 8.09 2.14 -14.49
C TYR A 164 8.07 3.62 -14.03
N PRO A 165 7.14 4.47 -14.49
CA PRO A 165 7.03 5.87 -14.03
C PRO A 165 6.59 5.95 -12.56
N ASN A 166 7.58 5.80 -11.68
CA ASN A 166 7.43 5.76 -10.23
C ASN A 166 6.76 7.03 -9.67
N GLU A 167 6.93 8.17 -10.33
CA GLU A 167 6.31 9.43 -9.95
C GLU A 167 4.77 9.37 -9.95
N LEU A 168 4.16 8.54 -10.81
CA LEU A 168 2.71 8.35 -10.85
C LEU A 168 2.16 7.71 -9.57
N PHE A 169 3.02 7.03 -8.82
CA PHE A 169 2.70 6.37 -7.56
C PHE A 169 3.49 6.96 -6.40
N GLY A 170 4.14 8.11 -6.58
CA GLY A 170 4.85 8.78 -5.49
C GLY A 170 6.05 8.01 -4.96
N TYR A 171 6.81 7.37 -5.86
CA TYR A 171 8.00 6.57 -5.55
C TYR A 171 7.73 5.46 -4.52
N PRO A 172 7.01 4.40 -4.90
CA PRO A 172 6.63 3.32 -4.00
C PRO A 172 7.85 2.67 -3.32
N THR A 173 7.78 2.55 -2.00
CA THR A 173 8.67 1.66 -1.23
C THR A 173 7.84 0.46 -0.79
N ILE A 174 8.24 -0.72 -1.24
CA ILE A 174 7.55 -1.98 -0.94
C ILE A 174 8.41 -2.80 0.02
N ILE A 175 7.78 -3.47 0.96
CA ILE A 175 8.44 -4.32 1.96
C ILE A 175 7.84 -5.72 1.85
N ILE A 176 8.68 -6.75 1.81
CA ILE A 176 8.27 -8.15 1.85
C ILE A 176 8.96 -8.84 3.03
N MET A 177 8.17 -9.42 3.93
CA MET A 177 8.68 -10.21 5.03
C MET A 177 9.19 -11.57 4.52
N PRO A 178 10.32 -12.07 5.04
CA PRO A 178 10.79 -13.42 4.74
C PRO A 178 9.82 -14.46 5.29
N VAL A 179 9.85 -15.67 4.72
CA VAL A 179 9.19 -16.85 5.30
C VAL A 179 10.21 -17.74 6.00
N ASN A 180 9.82 -18.33 7.12
CA ASN A 180 10.72 -19.24 7.83
C ASN A 180 10.90 -20.52 7.03
N LYS A 181 12.08 -21.13 7.12
CA LYS A 181 12.37 -22.44 6.49
C LYS A 181 11.44 -23.57 6.95
N GLY A 182 10.77 -23.41 8.10
CA GLY A 182 9.88 -24.40 8.72
C GLY A 182 8.38 -24.13 8.58
N ASP A 183 7.96 -23.02 7.97
CA ASP A 183 6.53 -22.75 7.74
C ASP A 183 6.05 -23.65 6.59
N LYS A 184 5.60 -24.86 6.92
CA LYS A 184 4.76 -25.69 6.05
C LYS A 184 3.33 -25.17 6.15
N ASP A 185 2.69 -25.06 4.99
CA ASP A 185 1.31 -24.63 4.74
C ASP A 185 0.38 -24.77 5.96
N LYS A 186 -0.13 -23.63 6.44
CA LYS A 186 -1.33 -23.54 7.26
C LYS A 186 -2.45 -22.92 6.44
#